data_AF-A0AA35XN18-F1
#
_entry.id   AF-A0AA35XN18-F1
#
_cell.length_a   1.000
_cell.length_b   1.000
_cell.length_c   1.000
_cell.angle_alpha   90.00
_cell.angle_beta   90.00
_cell.angle_gamma   90.00
#
_symmetry.space_group_name_H-M   'P 1'
#
loop_
_entity.id
_entity.type
_entity.pdbx_description
1 polymer ?
#
loop_
_entity_poly.entity_id
_entity_poly.type
_entity_poly.pdbx_seq_one_letter_code
_entity_poly.pdbx_strand_id
1 'polypeptide(L)'
;MKKCLSLLAIFIVVTLVSTATAQDKKVVIEDFIKQHEGFEENADGEIIPINIKEINKKIRFFIDEKFPNVEYTRNIIWDSYETFISPFDKFHFHTFICQTKVIDIQRLKYLEVKYNPLDGKVNSDFVWYEEQEEFYPEKEIEEAEQGEETEN
;
A
#
# COMPACT_ATOMS: atom_id res chain seq x y z
N MET A 1 70.62 19.77 3.85
CA MET A 1 70.24 18.84 2.77
C MET A 1 68.84 18.31 3.04
N LYS A 2 67.97 18.33 2.00
CA LYS A 2 66.71 17.59 1.84
C LYS A 2 65.51 18.10 2.65
N LYS A 3 64.56 18.77 1.96
CA LYS A 3 63.18 18.29 1.63
C LYS A 3 62.17 18.88 2.63
N CYS A 4 60.97 19.32 2.32
CA CYS A 4 60.15 19.30 1.12
C CYS A 4 59.18 20.49 1.18
N LEU A 5 58.92 21.04 0.01
CA LEU A 5 57.82 21.97 -0.27
C LEU A 5 56.48 21.27 -0.05
N SER A 6 55.46 22.07 0.32
CA SER A 6 54.04 21.86 0.03
C SER A 6 53.34 20.68 0.71
N LEU A 7 52.27 20.96 1.47
CA LEU A 7 50.99 20.21 1.41
C LEU A 7 50.08 20.69 2.55
N LEU A 8 49.27 21.71 2.27
CA LEU A 8 47.92 21.78 2.82
C LEU A 8 47.02 22.56 1.85
N ALA A 9 46.88 22.01 0.65
CA ALA A 9 45.75 22.36 -0.20
C ALA A 9 44.49 21.87 0.52
N ILE A 10 43.69 22.80 1.04
CA ILE A 10 42.37 22.55 1.59
C ILE A 10 41.53 21.98 0.44
N PHE A 11 41.36 20.66 0.46
CA PHE A 11 40.49 19.93 -0.45
C PHE A 11 39.05 20.29 -0.07
N ILE A 12 38.45 21.24 -0.79
CA ILE A 12 37.00 21.44 -0.78
C ILE A 12 36.41 20.23 -1.49
N VAL A 13 36.02 19.22 -0.72
CA VAL A 13 35.18 18.13 -1.20
C VAL A 13 33.79 18.72 -1.39
N VAL A 14 33.52 19.24 -2.59
CA VAL A 14 32.15 19.49 -3.03
C VAL A 14 31.53 18.13 -3.25
N THR A 15 30.75 17.67 -2.28
CA THR A 15 29.86 16.52 -2.47
C THR A 15 28.85 16.91 -3.54
N LEU A 16 28.98 16.30 -4.71
CA LEU A 16 27.93 16.26 -5.73
C LEU A 16 26.71 15.58 -5.10
N VAL A 17 25.77 16.38 -4.60
CA VAL A 17 24.42 15.89 -4.31
C VAL A 17 23.78 15.62 -5.67
N SER A 18 23.81 14.37 -6.11
CA SER A 18 23.03 13.92 -7.25
C SER A 18 21.56 13.95 -6.84
N THR A 19 20.84 15.02 -7.17
CA THR A 19 19.37 15.01 -7.14
C THR A 19 18.90 14.14 -8.30
N ALA A 20 18.83 12.83 -8.08
CA ALA A 20 18.08 11.94 -8.94
C ALA A 20 16.60 12.36 -8.83
N THR A 21 16.10 13.07 -9.83
CA THR A 21 14.66 13.24 -10.01
C THR A 21 14.10 11.87 -10.35
N ALA A 22 13.47 11.19 -9.37
CA ALA A 22 12.65 10.03 -9.68
C ALA A 22 11.51 10.54 -10.58
N GLN A 23 11.54 10.22 -11.86
CA GLN A 23 10.42 10.52 -12.75
C GLN A 23 9.28 9.58 -12.35
N ASP A 24 8.21 10.11 -11.77
CA ASP A 24 7.05 9.32 -11.42
C ASP A 24 6.52 8.62 -12.68
N LYS A 25 6.58 7.29 -12.66
CA LYS A 25 6.01 6.47 -13.72
C LYS A 25 4.50 6.74 -13.73
N LYS A 26 3.95 7.12 -14.88
CA LYS A 26 2.51 7.34 -15.06
C LYS A 26 1.85 6.07 -15.62
N VAL A 27 0.62 5.82 -15.19
CA VAL A 27 -0.20 4.72 -15.74
C VAL A 27 -0.53 5.01 -17.21
N VAL A 28 -0.36 4.01 -18.08
CA VAL A 28 -0.75 4.06 -19.49
C VAL A 28 -1.84 3.04 -19.81
N ILE A 29 -2.51 3.16 -20.97
CA ILE A 29 -3.64 2.28 -21.36
C ILE A 29 -3.22 0.81 -21.36
N GLU A 30 -1.99 0.54 -21.79
CA GLU A 30 -1.38 -0.78 -21.86
C GLU A 30 -1.24 -1.44 -20.48
N ASP A 31 -1.04 -0.65 -19.42
CA ASP A 31 -0.99 -1.18 -18.06
C ASP A 31 -2.36 -1.75 -17.66
N PHE A 32 -3.46 -1.08 -18.02
CA PHE A 32 -4.81 -1.57 -17.71
C PHE A 32 -5.18 -2.82 -18.50
N ILE A 33 -4.85 -2.83 -19.80
CA ILE A 33 -5.07 -3.99 -20.68
C ILE A 33 -4.32 -5.19 -20.10
N LYS A 34 -3.04 -5.01 -19.77
CA LYS A 34 -2.21 -6.05 -19.18
C LYS A 34 -2.83 -6.60 -17.90
N GLN A 35 -3.27 -5.76 -16.96
CA GLN A 35 -3.88 -6.24 -15.71
C GLN A 35 -5.16 -7.04 -15.95
N HIS A 36 -6.07 -6.54 -16.80
CA HIS A 36 -7.33 -7.22 -17.11
C HIS A 36 -7.13 -8.56 -17.81
N GLU A 37 -6.24 -8.62 -18.81
CA GLU A 37 -5.99 -9.84 -19.58
C GLU A 37 -5.30 -10.94 -18.76
N GLY A 38 -4.61 -10.57 -17.68
CA GLY A 38 -3.92 -11.52 -16.82
C GLY A 38 -4.71 -11.99 -15.60
N PHE A 39 -6.03 -11.78 -15.57
CA PHE A 39 -6.89 -12.42 -14.59
C PHE A 39 -7.07 -13.90 -14.91
N GLU A 40 -6.85 -14.73 -13.89
CA GLU A 40 -7.10 -16.17 -13.92
C GLU A 40 -8.21 -16.52 -12.93
N GLU A 41 -8.96 -17.58 -13.16
CA GLU A 41 -9.95 -18.10 -12.22
C GLU A 41 -9.38 -19.33 -11.50
N ASN A 42 -9.53 -19.39 -10.18
CA ASN A 42 -9.11 -20.56 -9.39
C ASN A 42 -10.21 -21.62 -9.32
N ALA A 43 -9.92 -22.76 -8.67
CA ALA A 43 -10.86 -23.88 -8.58
C ALA A 43 -12.15 -23.53 -7.80
N ASP A 44 -12.12 -22.49 -6.98
CA ASP A 44 -13.23 -22.02 -6.15
C ASP A 44 -14.01 -20.88 -6.82
N GLY A 45 -13.63 -20.50 -8.05
CA GLY A 45 -14.26 -19.41 -8.81
C GLY A 45 -13.78 -18.01 -8.42
N GLU A 46 -12.68 -17.89 -7.67
CA GLU A 46 -12.10 -16.60 -7.30
C GLU A 46 -11.13 -16.12 -8.38
N ILE A 47 -11.13 -14.80 -8.62
CA ILE A 47 -10.19 -14.16 -9.54
C ILE A 47 -8.80 -14.07 -8.87
N ILE A 48 -7.79 -14.50 -9.62
CA ILE A 48 -6.37 -14.37 -9.28
C ILE A 48 -5.76 -13.29 -10.19
N PRO A 49 -5.31 -12.15 -9.63
CA PRO A 49 -4.57 -11.15 -10.39
C PRO A 49 -3.14 -11.59 -10.67
N ILE A 50 -2.53 -10.93 -11.65
CA ILE A 50 -1.13 -11.16 -12.02
C ILE A 50 -0.23 -10.99 -10.78
N ASN A 51 0.68 -11.94 -10.58
CA ASN A 51 1.70 -11.88 -9.53
C ASN A 51 1.13 -11.88 -8.09
N ILE A 52 0.00 -12.57 -7.88
CA ILE A 52 -0.66 -12.69 -6.57
C ILE A 52 0.28 -13.06 -5.41
N LYS A 53 1.33 -13.86 -5.65
CA LYS A 53 2.29 -14.25 -4.61
C LYS A 53 3.09 -13.06 -4.08
N GLU A 54 3.54 -12.17 -4.96
CA GLU A 54 4.27 -10.96 -4.55
C GLU A 54 3.33 -9.96 -3.90
N ILE A 55 2.13 -9.79 -4.45
CA ILE A 55 1.09 -8.91 -3.89
C ILE A 55 0.77 -9.34 -2.45
N ASN A 56 0.48 -10.63 -2.25
CA ASN A 56 0.18 -11.19 -0.93
C ASN A 56 1.34 -11.04 0.06
N LYS A 57 2.60 -11.04 -0.42
CA LYS A 57 3.74 -10.76 0.45
C LYS A 57 3.79 -9.29 0.89
N LYS A 58 3.55 -8.37 -0.04
CA LYS A 58 3.54 -6.93 0.25
C LYS A 58 2.39 -6.55 1.18
N ILE A 59 1.21 -7.13 0.97
CA ILE A 59 0.04 -6.90 1.82
C ILE A 59 0.31 -7.38 3.25
N ARG A 60 0.86 -8.59 3.44
CA ARG A 60 1.23 -9.07 4.77
C ARG A 60 2.21 -8.13 5.47
N PHE A 61 3.29 -7.76 4.77
CA PHE A 61 4.28 -6.83 5.32
C PHE A 61 3.66 -5.49 5.71
N PHE A 62 2.78 -4.94 4.88
CA PHE A 62 2.06 -3.70 5.16
C PHE A 62 1.16 -3.82 6.40
N ILE A 63 0.38 -4.91 6.52
CA ILE A 63 -0.50 -5.13 7.68
C ILE A 63 0.33 -5.28 8.95
N ASP A 64 1.40 -6.09 8.92
CA ASP A 64 2.28 -6.32 10.06
C ASP A 64 2.97 -5.02 10.53
N GLU A 65 3.30 -4.11 9.60
CA GLU A 65 3.88 -2.81 9.92
C GLU A 65 2.83 -1.80 10.43
N LYS A 66 1.66 -1.74 9.80
CA LYS A 66 0.62 -0.75 10.11
C LYS A 66 -0.17 -1.09 11.38
N PHE A 67 -0.38 -2.38 11.67
CA PHE A 67 -1.25 -2.84 12.75
C PHE A 67 -0.49 -3.78 13.70
N PRO A 68 0.25 -3.25 14.69
CA PRO A 68 1.06 -4.05 15.61
C PRO A 68 0.26 -5.03 16.48
N ASN A 69 -1.05 -4.84 16.59
CA ASN A 69 -1.98 -5.71 17.32
C ASN A 69 -2.43 -6.94 16.49
N VAL A 70 -2.09 -7.01 15.21
CA VAL A 70 -2.34 -8.18 14.35
C VAL A 70 -1.25 -9.23 14.56
N GLU A 71 -1.65 -10.44 14.92
CA GLU A 71 -0.76 -11.60 15.11
C GLU A 71 -0.36 -12.21 13.76
N TYR A 72 -1.32 -12.38 12.84
CA TYR A 72 -1.06 -12.80 11.47
C TYR A 72 -2.23 -12.51 10.53
N THR A 73 -1.92 -12.42 9.22
CA THR A 73 -2.92 -12.39 8.15
C THR A 73 -3.15 -13.78 7.58
N ARG A 74 -4.35 -14.35 7.81
CA ARG A 74 -4.72 -15.71 7.43
C ARG A 74 -4.96 -15.84 5.93
N ASN A 75 -5.87 -15.02 5.40
CA ASN A 75 -6.26 -15.04 4.00
C ASN A 75 -6.28 -13.63 3.41
N ILE A 76 -6.00 -13.55 2.11
CA ILE A 76 -6.03 -12.30 1.33
C ILE A 76 -6.82 -12.63 0.08
N ILE A 77 -8.05 -12.13 0.02
CA ILE A 77 -9.02 -12.46 -1.03
C ILE A 77 -9.09 -11.25 -1.95
N TRP A 78 -8.97 -11.49 -3.26
CA TRP A 78 -9.17 -10.44 -4.24
C TRP A 78 -10.65 -10.03 -4.25
N ASP A 79 -10.92 -8.73 -4.16
CA ASP A 79 -12.27 -8.19 -4.13
C ASP A 79 -12.65 -7.54 -5.45
N SER A 80 -11.86 -6.54 -5.86
CA SER A 80 -12.20 -5.70 -7.01
C SER A 80 -10.96 -5.11 -7.68
N TYR A 81 -11.16 -4.59 -8.89
CA TYR A 81 -10.17 -3.81 -9.62
C TYR A 81 -10.79 -2.52 -10.10
N GLU A 82 -10.33 -1.40 -9.53
CA GLU A 82 -10.79 -0.06 -9.83
C GLU A 82 -9.88 0.57 -10.89
N THR A 83 -10.48 1.21 -11.89
CA THR A 83 -9.74 1.94 -12.92
C THR A 83 -10.39 3.29 -13.19
N PHE A 84 -9.56 4.31 -13.33
CA PHE A 84 -9.99 5.64 -13.77
C PHE A 84 -9.13 6.09 -14.95
N ILE A 85 -9.77 6.55 -16.02
CA ILE A 85 -9.10 7.04 -17.22
C ILE A 85 -9.75 8.34 -17.66
N SER A 86 -8.95 9.40 -17.69
CA SER A 86 -9.32 10.70 -18.25
C SER A 86 -8.16 11.30 -19.07
N PRO A 87 -8.41 12.39 -19.83
CA PRO A 87 -7.33 13.13 -20.48
C PRO A 87 -6.27 13.67 -19.52
N PHE A 88 -6.65 13.93 -18.26
CA PHE A 88 -5.79 14.59 -17.27
C PHE A 88 -5.09 13.61 -16.34
N ASP A 89 -5.78 12.53 -15.97
CA ASP A 89 -5.31 11.58 -14.97
C ASP A 89 -5.72 10.14 -15.30
N LYS A 90 -4.90 9.20 -14.84
CA LYS A 90 -5.06 7.75 -15.01
C LYS A 90 -4.56 7.04 -13.77
N PHE A 91 -5.41 6.23 -13.14
CA PHE A 91 -5.03 5.41 -12.00
C PHE A 91 -5.77 4.08 -11.98
N HIS A 92 -5.20 3.12 -11.26
CA HIS A 92 -5.80 1.82 -11.04
C HIS A 92 -5.36 1.20 -9.73
N PHE A 93 -6.24 0.41 -9.13
CA PHE A 93 -6.00 -0.27 -7.86
C PHE A 93 -6.69 -1.61 -7.83
N HIS A 94 -6.00 -2.63 -7.32
CA HIS A 94 -6.66 -3.85 -6.86
C HIS A 94 -7.06 -3.67 -5.40
N THR A 95 -8.27 -4.04 -5.04
CA THR A 95 -8.72 -4.11 -3.65
C THR A 95 -8.72 -5.56 -3.19
N PHE A 96 -8.28 -5.79 -1.96
CA PHE A 96 -8.26 -7.09 -1.32
C PHE A 96 -8.91 -7.03 0.05
N ILE A 97 -9.70 -8.05 0.40
CA ILE A 97 -10.18 -8.28 1.76
C ILE A 97 -9.16 -9.15 2.49
N CYS A 98 -8.62 -8.62 3.58
CA CYS A 98 -7.63 -9.30 4.40
C CYS A 98 -8.27 -9.84 5.67
N GLN A 99 -8.17 -11.16 5.88
CA GLN A 99 -8.58 -11.82 7.11
C GLN A 99 -7.42 -11.82 8.11
N THR A 100 -7.55 -11.07 9.19
CA THR A 100 -6.51 -10.88 10.20
C THR A 100 -6.90 -11.56 11.52
N LYS A 101 -5.91 -12.13 12.20
CA LYS A 101 -6.01 -12.58 13.58
C LYS A 101 -5.43 -11.48 14.46
N VAL A 102 -6.26 -10.88 15.31
CA VAL A 102 -5.83 -9.89 16.30
C VAL A 102 -5.50 -10.61 17.61
N ILE A 103 -4.50 -10.10 18.34
CA ILE A 103 -4.07 -10.60 19.65
C ILE A 103 -5.28 -10.61 20.61
N ASP A 104 -5.44 -11.68 21.37
CA ASP A 104 -6.51 -11.89 22.36
C ASP A 104 -7.96 -11.87 21.84
N ILE A 105 -8.18 -11.60 20.55
CA ILE A 105 -9.51 -11.64 19.92
C ILE A 105 -9.76 -13.00 19.28
N GLN A 106 -10.74 -13.76 19.74
CA GLN A 106 -10.98 -15.12 19.23
C GLN A 106 -11.37 -15.16 17.74
N ARG A 107 -12.27 -14.26 17.32
CA ARG A 107 -12.79 -14.16 15.95
C ARG A 107 -11.77 -13.51 15.02
N LEU A 108 -11.77 -13.92 13.76
CA LEU A 108 -11.03 -13.22 12.71
C LEU A 108 -11.68 -11.88 12.40
N LYS A 109 -10.85 -10.92 12.02
CA LYS A 109 -11.22 -9.56 11.64
C LYS A 109 -10.90 -9.33 10.18
N TYR A 110 -11.54 -8.32 9.61
CA TYR A 110 -11.50 -8.05 8.18
C TYR A 110 -11.13 -6.59 7.98
N LEU A 111 -10.25 -6.33 7.02
CA LEU A 111 -9.95 -4.98 6.58
C LEU A 111 -9.64 -4.98 5.09
N GLU A 112 -9.94 -3.87 4.42
CA GLU A 112 -9.63 -3.72 3.01
C GLU A 112 -8.25 -3.10 2.81
N VAL A 113 -7.60 -3.56 1.76
CA VAL A 113 -6.28 -3.08 1.36
C VAL A 113 -6.27 -2.84 -0.14
N LYS A 114 -5.83 -1.65 -0.56
CA LYS A 114 -5.62 -1.33 -1.97
C LYS A 114 -4.15 -1.52 -2.35
N TYR A 115 -3.93 -2.13 -3.50
CA TYR A 115 -2.63 -2.35 -4.11
C TYR A 115 -2.56 -1.63 -5.45
N ASN A 116 -1.53 -0.81 -5.64
CA ASN A 116 -1.25 -0.14 -6.90
C ASN A 116 -0.28 -1.00 -7.73
N PRO A 117 -0.70 -1.58 -8.88
CA PRO A 117 0.16 -2.42 -9.69
C PRO A 117 1.26 -1.65 -10.44
N LEU A 118 1.19 -0.31 -10.51
CA LEU A 118 2.20 0.52 -11.18
C LEU A 118 3.51 0.60 -10.39
N ASP A 119 3.41 0.94 -9.10
CA ASP A 119 4.55 1.18 -8.20
C ASP A 119 4.65 0.12 -7.09
N GLY A 120 3.66 -0.77 -7.00
CA GLY A 120 3.61 -1.85 -6.04
C GLY A 120 3.29 -1.41 -4.62
N LYS A 121 2.83 -0.17 -4.40
CA LYS A 121 2.45 0.31 -3.07
C LYS A 121 1.16 -0.34 -2.61
N VAL A 122 1.10 -0.55 -1.30
CA VAL A 122 -0.05 -1.07 -0.58
C VAL A 122 -0.51 0.01 0.39
N ASN A 123 -1.81 0.27 0.45
CA ASN A 123 -2.39 1.19 1.41
C ASN A 123 -3.76 0.68 1.89
N SER A 124 -4.24 1.29 2.97
CA SER A 124 -5.55 1.02 3.55
C SER A 124 -5.93 2.26 4.36
N ASP A 125 -7.19 2.66 4.30
CA ASP A 125 -7.83 3.70 5.10
C ASP A 125 -8.47 3.13 6.38
N PHE A 126 -8.33 1.83 6.63
CA PHE A 126 -8.86 1.22 7.84
C PHE A 126 -8.00 1.57 9.06
N VAL A 127 -8.67 1.76 10.20
CA VAL A 127 -8.09 2.04 11.51
C VAL A 127 -8.65 1.02 12.51
N TRP A 128 -7.84 0.57 13.46
CA TRP A 128 -8.27 -0.31 14.54
C TRP A 128 -8.89 0.48 15.68
N TYR A 129 -10.07 0.07 16.14
CA TYR A 129 -10.78 0.67 17.26
C TYR A 129 -10.84 -0.31 18.45
N GLU A 130 -10.04 -0.04 19.48
CA GLU A 130 -9.85 -0.96 20.62
C GLU A 130 -11.15 -1.26 21.36
N GLU A 131 -12.01 -0.26 21.58
CA GLU A 131 -13.24 -0.43 22.37
C GLU A 131 -14.26 -1.37 21.72
N GLN A 132 -14.29 -1.36 20.38
CA GLN A 132 -15.22 -2.16 19.57
C GLN A 132 -14.56 -3.44 19.06
N GLU A 133 -13.25 -3.57 19.30
CA GLU A 133 -12.38 -4.60 18.79
C GLU A 133 -12.54 -4.78 17.26
N GLU A 134 -12.65 -3.69 16.49
CA GLU A 134 -12.99 -3.77 15.06
C GLU A 134 -12.20 -2.78 14.21
N PHE A 135 -12.03 -3.11 12.92
CA PHE A 135 -11.46 -2.17 11.96
C PHE A 135 -12.57 -1.39 11.26
N TYR A 136 -12.41 -0.06 11.18
CA TYR A 136 -13.30 0.84 10.46
C TYR A 136 -12.55 1.66 9.43
N PRO A 137 -13.15 1.97 8.26
CA PRO A 137 -12.64 3.00 7.38
C PRO A 137 -12.60 4.35 8.10
N GLU A 138 -11.50 5.09 7.98
CA GLU A 138 -11.32 6.42 8.59
C GLU A 138 -12.49 7.38 8.26
N LYS A 139 -12.98 7.31 7.02
CA LYS A 139 -14.12 8.11 6.57
C LYS A 139 -15.41 7.85 7.36
N GLU A 140 -15.68 6.60 7.75
CA GLU A 140 -16.89 6.28 8.53
C GLU A 140 -16.82 6.87 9.95
N ILE A 141 -15.61 6.98 10.49
CA ILE A 141 -15.35 7.62 11.80
C ILE A 141 -15.61 9.13 11.70
N GLU A 142 -15.05 9.78 10.68
CA GLU A 142 -15.22 11.23 10.45
C GLU A 142 -16.70 11.63 10.29
N GLU A 143 -17.49 10.82 9.56
CA GLU A 143 -18.91 11.06 9.36
C GLU A 143 -19.73 10.89 10.65
N ALA A 144 -19.36 9.93 11.51
CA ALA A 144 -20.02 9.73 12.80
C ALA A 144 -19.76 10.92 13.75
N GLU A 145 -18.51 11.38 13.85
CA GLU A 145 -18.13 12.51 14.71
C GLU A 145 -18.80 13.83 14.25
N GLN A 146 -18.86 14.09 12.95
CA GLN A 146 -19.52 15.29 12.41
C GLN A 146 -21.04 15.27 12.61
N GLY A 147 -21.67 14.09 12.57
CA GLY A 147 -23.09 13.92 12.85
C GLY A 147 -23.44 14.33 14.28
N GLU A 148 -22.64 13.88 15.26
CA GLU A 148 -22.84 14.19 16.68
C GLU A 148 -22.62 15.67 17.02
N GLU A 149 -21.73 16.37 16.32
CA GLU A 149 -21.52 17.81 16.52
C GLU A 149 -22.67 18.68 15.98
N THR A 150 -23.41 18.21 14.97
CA THR A 150 -24.55 18.96 14.40
C THR A 150 -25.87 18.78 15.16
N GLU A 151 -25.96 17.78 16.04
CA GLU A 151 -27.16 17.48 16.84
C GLU A 151 -27.11 18.06 18.27
N ASN A 152 -25.99 18.69 18.67
CA ASN A 152 -25.79 19.29 20.00
C ASN A 152 -25.87 20.83 20.01
#